data_AF-A0A1T4YL51-F1
#
_entry.id   AF-A0A1T4YL51-F1
#
_cell.length_a   1.000
_cell.length_b   1.000
_cell.length_c   1.000
_cell.angle_alpha   90.00
_cell.angle_beta   90.00
_cell.angle_gamma   90.00
#
_symmetry.space_group_name_H-M   'P 1'
#
loop_
_entity.id
_entity.type
_entity.pdbx_description
1 polymer ?
#
loop_
_entity_poly.entity_id
_entity_poly.type
_entity_poly.pdbx_seq_one_letter_code
_entity_poly.pdbx_strand_id
1 'polypeptide(L)'
;MLKLLIMLFCLFIALRLLFKKRQIILGLSVKQVFLSVVAYLVAVLIGTVCIYYIGNWIAKSFASPFLQYAVFILIIIVTFAFVQPLLHKAVNRITDGKLFND
;
A
#
# COMPACT_ATOMS: atom_id res chain seq x y z
N MET A 1 -13.32 -9.00 18.60
CA MET A 1 -13.87 -10.05 17.71
C MET A 1 -14.00 -9.58 16.26
N LEU A 2 -14.72 -8.48 15.97
CA LEU A 2 -14.88 -7.94 14.61
C LEU A 2 -13.56 -7.62 13.89
N LYS A 3 -12.59 -6.98 14.57
CA LYS A 3 -11.26 -6.68 14.00
C LYS A 3 -10.51 -7.94 13.56
N LEU A 4 -10.63 -9.03 14.33
CA LEU A 4 -10.00 -10.32 14.03
C LEU A 4 -10.63 -10.95 12.78
N LEU A 5 -11.96 -10.92 12.68
CA LEU A 5 -12.71 -11.41 11.51
C LEU A 5 -12.34 -10.63 10.23
N ILE A 6 -12.25 -9.31 10.30
CA ILE A 6 -11.82 -8.46 9.17
C ILE A 6 -10.40 -8.81 8.75
N MET A 7 -9.48 -8.97 9.72
CA MET A 7 -8.09 -9.34 9.42
C MET A 7 -8.00 -10.70 8.73
N LEU A 8 -8.72 -11.72 9.21
CA LEU A 8 -8.76 -13.05 8.60
C LEU A 8 -9.36 -13.00 7.19
N PHE A 9 -10.40 -12.20 6.98
CA PHE A 9 -11.01 -12.02 5.67
C PHE A 9 -10.07 -11.34 4.67
N CYS A 10 -9.38 -10.28 5.09
CA CYS A 10 -8.34 -9.62 4.28
C CYS A 10 -7.20 -10.58 3.94
N LEU A 11 -6.74 -11.37 4.92
CA LEU A 11 -5.71 -12.38 4.72
C LEU A 11 -6.15 -13.41 3.68
N PHE A 12 -7.39 -13.90 3.80
CA PHE A 12 -7.96 -14.88 2.87
C PHE A 12 -8.02 -14.34 1.43
N ILE A 13 -8.46 -13.10 1.24
CA ILE A 13 -8.48 -12.44 -0.07
C ILE A 13 -7.06 -12.30 -0.64
N ALA A 14 -6.11 -11.83 0.18
CA ALA A 14 -4.73 -11.65 -0.23
C ALA A 14 -4.11 -12.99 -0.66
N LEU A 15 -4.32 -14.06 0.12
CA LEU A 15 -3.87 -15.40 -0.22
C LEU A 15 -4.50 -15.87 -1.54
N ARG A 16 -5.81 -15.69 -1.72
CA ARG A 16 -6.50 -16.09 -2.97
C ARG A 16 -5.93 -15.38 -4.20
N LEU A 17 -5.63 -14.09 -4.09
CA LEU A 17 -4.99 -13.30 -5.15
C LEU A 17 -3.58 -13.81 -5.46
N LEU A 18 -2.79 -14.10 -4.43
CA LEU A 18 -1.45 -14.68 -4.58
C LEU A 18 -1.49 -16.05 -5.26
N PHE A 19 -2.43 -16.92 -4.86
CA PHE A 19 -2.61 -18.23 -5.48
C PHE A 19 -3.03 -18.11 -6.95
N LYS A 20 -3.90 -17.16 -7.30
CA LYS A 20 -4.32 -16.92 -8.69
C LYS A 20 -3.17 -16.50 -9.60
N LYS A 21 -2.21 -15.73 -9.07
CA LYS A 21 -1.03 -15.23 -9.80
C LYS A 21 0.25 -16.03 -9.50
N ARG A 22 0.14 -17.19 -8.85
CA ARG A 22 1.27 -17.99 -8.36
C ARG A 22 2.26 -18.37 -9.47
N GLN A 23 1.77 -18.72 -10.65
CA GLN A 23 2.62 -19.12 -11.78
C GLN A 23 3.56 -17.99 -12.22
N ILE A 24 3.08 -16.75 -12.21
CA ILE A 24 3.87 -15.57 -12.55
C ILE A 24 4.90 -15.30 -11.45
N ILE A 25 4.49 -15.37 -10.19
CA ILE A 25 5.37 -15.16 -9.03
C ILE A 25 6.51 -16.20 -8.99
N LEU A 26 6.21 -17.46 -9.32
CA LEU A 26 7.22 -18.52 -9.42
C LEU A 26 8.19 -18.32 -10.58
N GLY A 27 7.79 -17.57 -11.62
CA GLY A 27 8.65 -17.18 -12.75
C GLY A 27 9.57 -15.99 -12.47
N LEU A 28 9.45 -15.34 -11.31
CA LEU A 28 10.37 -14.27 -10.90
C LEU A 28 11.61 -14.85 -10.23
N SER A 29 12.75 -14.19 -10.45
CA SER A 29 13.97 -14.50 -9.69
C SER A 29 13.76 -14.19 -8.20
N VAL A 30 14.39 -14.97 -7.31
CA VAL A 30 14.40 -14.73 -5.86
C VAL A 30 14.78 -13.28 -5.53
N LYS A 31 15.72 -12.70 -6.30
CA LYS A 31 16.11 -11.28 -6.15
C LYS A 31 14.95 -10.33 -6.47
N GLN A 32 14.20 -10.58 -7.54
CA GLN A 32 13.06 -9.74 -7.96
C GLN A 32 11.92 -9.81 -6.93
N VAL A 33 11.66 -11.01 -6.39
CA VAL A 33 10.69 -11.18 -5.29
C VAL A 33 11.12 -10.39 -4.07
N PHE A 34 12.38 -10.54 -3.63
CA PHE A 34 12.91 -9.84 -2.47
C PHE A 34 12.85 -8.32 -2.64
N LEU A 35 13.34 -7.79 -3.76
CA LEU A 35 13.28 -6.34 -4.04
C LEU A 35 11.85 -5.82 -4.12
N SER A 36 10.91 -6.61 -4.67
CA SER A 36 9.49 -6.23 -4.71
C SER A 36 8.92 -6.12 -3.29
N VAL A 37 9.19 -7.09 -2.42
CA VAL A 37 8.76 -7.04 -1.01
C VAL A 37 9.33 -5.81 -0.31
N VAL A 38 10.62 -5.50 -0.52
CA VAL A 38 11.25 -4.28 0.02
C VAL A 38 10.56 -3.02 -0.51
N ALA A 39 10.22 -2.95 -1.80
CA ALA A 39 9.51 -1.80 -2.37
C ALA A 39 8.12 -1.60 -1.72
N TYR A 40 7.38 -2.69 -1.48
CA TYR A 40 6.10 -2.64 -0.75
C TYR A 40 6.29 -2.17 0.70
N LEU A 41 7.31 -2.66 1.42
CA LEU A 41 7.61 -2.22 2.78
C LEU A 41 7.92 -0.72 2.83
N VAL A 42 8.75 -0.23 1.90
CA VAL A 42 9.08 1.20 1.79
C VAL A 42 7.83 2.03 1.51
N ALA A 43 6.95 1.58 0.62
CA ALA A 43 5.69 2.26 0.34
C ALA A 43 4.78 2.35 1.58
N VAL A 44 4.69 1.27 2.38
CA VAL A 44 3.95 1.27 3.65
C VAL A 44 4.57 2.23 4.65
N LEU A 45 5.91 2.30 4.74
CA LEU A 45 6.60 3.24 5.61
C LEU A 45 6.32 4.69 5.20
N ILE A 46 6.43 5.01 3.91
CA ILE A 46 6.11 6.34 3.38
C ILE A 46 4.66 6.69 3.69
N GLY A 47 3.72 5.78 3.41
CA GLY A 47 2.30 5.99 3.72
C GLY A 47 2.05 6.23 5.21
N THR A 48 2.74 5.49 6.08
CA THR A 48 2.65 5.65 7.53
C THR A 48 3.16 7.02 7.96
N VAL A 49 4.32 7.45 7.45
CA VAL A 49 4.88 8.77 7.76
C VAL A 49 3.94 9.89 7.30
N CYS A 50 3.45 9.82 6.06
CA CYS A 50 2.54 10.81 5.50
C CYS A 50 1.21 10.88 6.22
N ILE A 51 0.60 9.76 6.61
CA ILE A 51 -0.72 9.76 7.24
C ILE A 51 -0.61 10.08 8.73
N TYR A 52 0.24 9.37 9.48
CA TYR A 52 0.25 9.44 10.94
C TYR A 52 1.03 10.63 11.49
N TYR A 53 2.10 11.06 10.81
CA TYR A 53 2.90 12.19 11.28
C TYR A 53 2.46 13.46 10.56
N ILE A 54 2.57 13.50 9.22
CA ILE A 54 2.24 14.70 8.46
C ILE A 54 0.74 14.98 8.49
N GLY A 55 -0.09 13.96 8.22
CA GLY A 55 -1.53 14.11 8.13
C GLY A 55 -2.18 14.51 9.43
N ASN A 56 -1.78 13.86 10.53
CA ASN A 56 -2.23 14.20 11.87
C ASN A 56 -1.76 15.61 12.30
N TRP A 57 -0.53 16.00 11.96
CA TRP A 57 -0.03 17.35 12.26
C TRP A 57 -0.84 18.43 11.54
N ILE A 58 -1.09 18.26 10.24
CA ILE A 58 -1.89 19.19 9.43
C ILE A 58 -3.34 19.23 9.92
N ALA A 59 -3.95 18.08 10.18
CA ALA A 59 -5.35 18.02 10.63
C ALA A 59 -5.54 18.73 11.98
N LYS A 60 -4.59 18.61 12.91
CA LYS A 60 -4.67 19.26 14.23
C LYS A 60 -4.63 20.80 14.19
N SER A 61 -4.16 21.39 13.09
CA SER A 61 -4.15 22.84 12.90
C SER A 61 -5.55 23.44 12.76
N PHE A 62 -6.58 22.62 12.51
CA PHE A 62 -7.96 23.08 12.36
C PHE A 62 -8.71 22.97 13.69
N ALA A 63 -9.42 24.03 14.08
CA ALA A 63 -10.16 24.05 15.36
C ALA A 63 -11.47 23.24 15.32
N SER A 64 -12.10 23.07 14.15
CA SER A 64 -13.36 22.33 14.00
C SER A 64 -13.12 20.83 13.82
N PRO A 65 -13.69 19.95 14.67
CA PRO A 65 -13.54 18.50 14.54
C PRO A 65 -13.96 17.97 13.17
N PHE A 66 -15.04 18.51 12.60
CA PHE A 66 -15.51 18.12 11.26
C PHE A 66 -14.45 18.40 10.19
N LEU A 67 -13.81 19.56 10.26
CA LEU A 67 -12.78 19.96 9.32
C LEU A 67 -11.50 19.15 9.50
N GLN A 68 -11.14 18.79 10.74
CA GLN A 68 -10.04 17.86 11.02
C GLN A 68 -10.25 16.51 10.33
N TYR A 69 -11.44 15.92 10.45
CA TYR A 69 -11.76 14.64 9.79
C TYR A 69 -11.72 14.75 8.27
N ALA A 70 -12.31 15.81 7.70
CA ALA A 70 -12.32 16.03 6.25
C ALA A 70 -10.90 16.16 5.68
N VAL A 71 -10.05 16.94 6.35
CA VAL A 71 -8.64 17.13 5.96
C VAL A 71 -7.85 15.83 6.12
N PHE A 72 -8.08 15.08 7.20
CA PHE A 72 -7.38 13.81 7.41
C PHE A 72 -7.73 12.77 6.33
N ILE A 73 -9.01 12.66 5.95
CA ILE A 73 -9.45 11.81 4.83
C ILE A 73 -8.80 12.25 3.52
N LEU A 74 -8.75 13.56 3.25
CA LEU A 74 -8.10 14.10 2.06
C LEU A 74 -6.61 13.72 2.01
N ILE A 75 -5.91 13.80 3.14
CA ILE A 75 -4.48 13.45 3.21
C ILE A 75 -4.27 11.96 2.96
N ILE A 76 -5.16 11.09 3.46
CA ILE A 76 -5.13 9.66 3.15
C ILE A 76 -5.25 9.45 1.64
N ILE A 77 -6.25 10.07 1.00
CA ILE A 77 -6.49 9.93 -0.45
C ILE A 77 -5.27 10.40 -1.25
N VAL A 78 -4.73 11.59 -0.93
CA VAL A 78 -3.56 12.15 -1.61
C VAL A 78 -2.33 11.27 -1.41
N THR A 79 -2.14 10.73 -0.20
CA THR A 79 -1.02 9.82 0.09
C THR A 79 -1.10 8.57 -0.77
N PHE A 80 -2.27 7.94 -0.87
CA PHE A 80 -2.44 6.77 -1.74
C PHE A 80 -2.25 7.12 -3.21
N ALA A 81 -2.82 8.23 -3.68
CA ALA A 81 -2.67 8.70 -5.06
C ALA A 81 -1.20 8.95 -5.44
N PHE A 82 -0.35 9.33 -4.48
CA PHE A 82 1.07 9.52 -4.69
C PHE A 82 1.88 8.23 -4.58
N VAL A 83 1.62 7.41 -3.56
CA VAL A 83 2.40 6.20 -3.27
C VAL A 83 2.11 5.07 -4.27
N GLN A 84 0.85 4.90 -4.70
CA GLN A 84 0.47 3.85 -5.65
C GLN A 84 1.24 3.90 -6.98
N PRO A 85 1.31 5.02 -7.72
CA PRO A 85 2.02 5.06 -9.00
C PRO A 85 3.54 4.90 -8.81
N LEU A 86 4.10 5.40 -7.71
CA LEU A 86 5.52 5.21 -7.40
C LEU A 86 5.84 3.74 -7.16
N LEU A 87 5.05 3.07 -6.34
CA LEU A 87 5.19 1.65 -6.05
C LEU A 87 4.98 0.82 -7.31
N HIS A 88 3.95 1.13 -8.11
CA HIS A 88 3.70 0.45 -9.38
C HIS A 88 4.91 0.59 -10.31
N LYS A 89 5.44 1.79 -10.50
CA LYS A 89 6.62 2.03 -11.33
C LYS A 89 7.87 1.31 -10.81
N ALA A 90 8.07 1.28 -9.49
CA ALA A 90 9.20 0.61 -8.87
C ALA A 90 9.13 -0.91 -9.06
N VAL A 91 8.01 -1.53 -8.70
CA VAL A 91 7.81 -2.98 -8.84
C VAL A 91 7.85 -3.36 -10.32
N ASN A 92 7.22 -2.60 -11.21
CA ASN A 92 7.24 -2.87 -12.65
C ASN A 92 8.66 -2.88 -13.22
N ARG A 93 9.54 -1.97 -12.75
CA ARG A 93 10.97 -1.96 -13.12
C ARG A 93 11.74 -3.12 -12.51
N ILE A 94 11.43 -3.54 -11.28
CA ILE A 94 12.08 -4.66 -10.61
C ILE A 94 11.71 -6.00 -11.28
N THR A 95 10.46 -6.13 -11.72
CA THR A 95 9.91 -7.37 -12.28
C THR A 95 9.94 -7.41 -13.80
N ASP A 96 10.58 -6.44 -14.47
CA ASP A 96 10.63 -6.30 -15.93
C ASP A 96 9.26 -6.39 -16.61
N GLY A 97 8.21 -5.79 -16.03
CA GLY A 97 6.86 -5.89 -16.62
C GLY A 97 6.07 -7.16 -16.30
N LYS A 98 6.73 -8.25 -15.87
CA LYS A 98 6.12 -9.58 -15.75
C LYS A 98 4.95 -9.66 -14.78
N LEU A 99 4.89 -8.77 -13.79
CA LEU A 99 3.85 -8.78 -12.76
C LEU A 99 2.57 -8.03 -13.17
N PHE A 100 2.64 -7.15 -14.18
CA PHE A 100 1.56 -6.21 -14.52
C PHE A 100 1.12 -6.23 -15.99
N ASN A 101 1.89 -6.81 -16.91
CA ASN A 101 1.61 -6.86 -18.36
C ASN A 101 0.93 -8.17 -18.82
N ASP A 102 0.08 -8.79 -17.98
CA ASP A 102 -0.79 -9.89 -18.43
C ASP A 102 -2.02 -9.37 -19.19
#